data_AF-A0A8E6BBQ2-F1
#
_entry.id   AF-A0A8E6BBQ2-F1
#
_cell.length_a   1.000
_cell.length_b   1.000
_cell.length_c   1.000
_cell.angle_alpha   90.00
_cell.angle_beta   90.00
_cell.angle_gamma   90.00
#
_symmetry.space_group_name_H-M   'P 1'
#
loop_
_entity.id
_entity.type
_entity.pdbx_description
1 polymer ?
#
loop_
_entity_poly.entity_id
_entity_poly.type
_entity_poly.pdbx_seq_one_letter_code
_entity_poly.pdbx_strand_id
1 'polypeptide(L)' 'MGNSDQKETPRLVLTEGIDYTVESGRWVFTATYLRKRGYCCGSGCRNCPYSSVSPNPSPDQAIPPNSSQAGSTR' A
#
# COMPACT_ATOMS: atom_id res chain seq x y z
N MET A 1 -21.48 -25.65 14.65
CA MET A 1 -21.55 -24.21 14.35
C MET A 1 -20.29 -23.57 14.93
N GLY A 2 -19.32 -23.14 14.12
CA GLY A 2 -18.04 -22.67 14.64
C GLY A 2 -17.27 -21.82 13.63
N ASN A 3 -17.47 -20.51 13.75
CA ASN A 3 -16.53 -19.42 13.47
C ASN A 3 -15.99 -19.25 12.04
N SER A 4 -16.87 -18.76 11.15
CA SER A 4 -16.49 -17.96 9.99
C SER A 4 -15.97 -16.59 10.43
N ASP A 5 -15.02 -16.03 9.68
CA ASP A 5 -14.61 -14.61 9.73
C ASP A 5 -13.54 -14.21 10.77
N GLN A 6 -12.43 -14.95 10.80
CA GLN A 6 -11.15 -14.32 11.17
C GLN A 6 -10.61 -13.59 9.94
N LYS A 7 -11.23 -12.46 9.56
CA LYS A 7 -10.63 -11.55 8.58
C LYS A 7 -9.51 -10.80 9.30
N GLU A 8 -8.36 -11.46 9.39
CA GLU A 8 -7.10 -10.89 9.89
C GLU A 8 -6.88 -9.54 9.22
N THR A 9 -7.12 -8.48 10.00
CA THR A 9 -6.90 -7.12 9.54
C THR A 9 -5.40 -7.00 9.35
N PRO A 10 -4.91 -6.73 8.13
CA PRO A 10 -3.46 -6.71 7.91
C PRO A 10 -2.89 -5.67 8.85
N ARG A 11 -1.96 -6.09 9.73
CA ARG A 11 -1.18 -5.17 10.56
C ARG A 11 -0.40 -4.29 9.58
N LEU A 12 -0.97 -3.13 9.29
CA LEU A 12 -0.37 -2.11 8.45
C LEU A 12 0.81 -1.54 9.22
N VAL A 13 1.99 -2.11 8.98
CA VAL A 13 3.25 -1.59 9.47
C VAL A 13 3.47 -0.25 8.77
N LEU A 14 3.34 0.81 9.55
CA LEU A 14 3.63 2.19 9.16
C LEU A 14 5.12 2.44 9.32
N THR A 15 5.80 2.79 8.22
CA THR A 15 7.22 3.14 8.26
C THR A 15 7.41 4.66 8.14
N GLU A 16 8.13 5.26 9.08
CA GLU A 16 8.50 6.68 9.03
C GLU A 16 9.36 6.97 7.79
N GLY A 17 9.07 8.06 7.08
CA GLY A 17 9.73 8.41 5.81
C GLY A 17 9.08 7.78 4.58
N ILE A 18 8.25 6.74 4.74
CA ILE A 18 7.56 6.06 3.64
C ILE A 18 6.05 6.28 3.70
N ASP A 19 5.42 5.92 4.83
CA ASP A 19 3.97 5.96 5.03
C ASP A 19 3.52 7.26 5.71
N TYR A 20 4.36 7.79 6.60
CA TYR A 20 4.14 9.06 7.27
C TYR A 20 5.46 9.76 7.53
N THR A 21 5.43 11.09 7.60
CA THR A 21 6.56 11.92 8.02
C THR A 21 6.11 12.84 9.15
N VAL A 22 7.04 13.21 10.02
CA VAL A 22 6.79 14.17 11.10
C VAL A 22 7.44 15.49 10.72
N GLU A 23 6.63 16.44 10.28
CA GLU A 23 7.06 17.78 9.89
C GLU A 23 6.58 18.76 10.97
N SER A 24 7.51 19.45 11.64
CA SER A 24 7.19 20.43 12.68
C SER A 24 6.27 19.91 13.79
N GLY A 25 6.44 18.63 14.18
CA GLY A 25 5.59 17.97 15.19
C GLY A 25 4.19 17.58 14.70
N ARG A 26 3.91 17.70 13.40
CA ARG A 26 2.66 17.28 12.77
C ARG A 26 2.90 16.02 11.95
N TRP A 27 1.96 15.09 12.05
CA TRP A 27 1.98 13.84 11.31
C TRP A 27 1.43 14.08 9.91
N VAL A 28 2.28 13.97 8.90
CA VAL A 28 1.92 14.13 7.49
C VAL A 28 1.89 12.75 6.84
N PHE A 29 0.68 12.26 6.55
CA PHE A 29 0.53 11.00 5.82
C PHE A 29 0.90 11.17 4.34
N THR A 30 1.64 10.18 3.83
CA THR A 30 2.05 10.17 2.44
C THR A 30 1.00 9.46 1.56
N ALA A 31 1.16 9.57 0.25
CA ALA A 31 0.32 8.87 -0.71
C ALA A 31 0.38 7.33 -0.54
N THR A 32 1.51 6.80 -0.08
CA THR A 32 1.73 5.36 0.15
C THR A 32 0.79 4.83 1.23
N TYR A 33 0.70 5.51 2.37
CA TYR A 33 -0.23 5.13 3.43
C TYR A 33 -1.69 5.17 2.98
N LEU A 34 -2.07 6.25 2.27
CA LEU A 34 -3.43 6.42 1.75
C LEU A 34 -3.79 5.33 0.72
N ARG A 35 -2.82 4.88 -0.08
CA ARG A 35 -2.99 3.74 -1.01
C ARG A 35 -3.12 2.42 -0.24
N LYS A 36 -2.24 2.16 0.74
CA LYS A 36 -2.26 0.95 1.57
C LYS A 36 -3.58 0.79 2.35
N ARG A 37 -4.19 1.89 2.77
CA ARG A 37 -5.52 1.93 3.42
C ARG A 37 -6.65 1.44 2.49
N GLY A 38 -6.46 1.54 1.17
CA GLY A 38 -7.38 1.01 0.18
C GLY A 38 -8.65 1.83 -0.05
N TYR A 39 -8.78 3.04 0.54
CA TYR A 39 -9.93 3.91 0.27
C TYR A 39 -9.60 5.41 0.32
N CYS A 40 -10.35 6.19 -0.46
CA CYS A 40 -10.32 7.66 -0.45
C CYS A 40 -11.26 8.20 0.64
N CYS A 41 -10.80 9.18 1.42
CA CYS A 41 -11.60 9.83 2.46
C CYS A 41 -12.45 11.00 1.96
N GLY A 42 -12.26 11.45 0.71
CA GLY A 42 -13.03 12.56 0.12
C GLY A 42 -12.66 13.96 0.64
N SER A 43 -11.68 14.08 1.55
CA SER A 43 -11.31 15.36 2.19
C SER A 43 -10.36 16.24 1.37
N GLY A 44 -10.06 15.90 0.10
CA GLY A 44 -9.21 16.71 -0.76
C GLY A 44 -7.75 16.85 -0.27
N CYS A 45 -7.17 15.80 0.30
CA CYS A 45 -5.81 15.84 0.84
C CYS A 45 -4.77 16.09 -0.28
N ARG A 46 -3.73 16.87 0.01
CA ARG A 46 -2.66 17.20 -0.96
C ARG A 46 -1.90 15.97 -1.48
N ASN A 47 -1.72 14.95 -0.63
CA ASN A 47 -1.05 13.69 -0.98
C ASN A 47 -2.03 12.60 -1.43
N CYS A 48 -3.26 12.94 -1.81
CA CYS A 48 -4.26 11.94 -2.16
C CYS A 48 -3.85 11.18 -3.44
N PRO A 49 -3.67 9.84 -3.39
CA PRO A 49 -3.34 9.06 -4.59
C PRO A 49 -4.54 8.86 -5.52
N TYR A 50 -5.77 9.07 -5.02
CA TYR A 50 -7.03 8.84 -5.75
C TYR A 50 -7.56 10.08 -6.48
N SER A 51 -6.85 11.22 -6.45
CA SER A 51 -7.31 12.46 -7.08
C SER A 51 -7.28 12.42 -8.61
N SER A 52 -6.53 11.49 -9.22
CA SER A 52 -6.38 11.42 -10.68
C SER A 52 -6.22 10.01 -11.28
N VAL A 53 -6.24 8.93 -10.49
CA VAL A 53 -5.89 7.59 -11.00
C VAL A 53 -6.88 6.51 -10.53
N SER A 54 -7.49 5.81 -11.49
CA SER A 54 -8.30 4.60 -11.29
C SER A 54 -7.53 3.52 -10.52
N PRO A 55 -8.21 2.71 -9.68
CA PRO A 55 -7.55 1.95 -8.63
C PRO A 55 -7.01 0.58 -9.08
N ASN A 56 -5.98 0.14 -8.35
CA ASN A 56 -5.69 -1.25 -7.95
C ASN A 56 -4.58 -2.03 -8.69
N PRO A 57 -3.33 -1.98 -8.20
CA PRO A 57 -2.50 -3.17 -8.14
C PRO A 57 -2.79 -3.92 -6.84
N SER A 58 -3.26 -5.16 -6.97
CA SER A 58 -3.40 -6.11 -5.87
C SER A 58 -2.11 -6.14 -5.02
N PRO A 59 -2.19 -6.24 -3.67
CA PRO A 59 -1.01 -6.36 -2.81
C PRO A 59 -0.09 -7.55 -3.13
N ASP A 60 -0.53 -8.44 -4.02
CA ASP A 60 0.19 -9.59 -4.56
C ASP A 60 1.00 -9.28 -5.85
N GLN A 61 1.32 -8.01 -6.14
CA GLN A 61 2.18 -7.63 -7.28
C GLN A 61 3.47 -6.96 -6.85
N ALA A 62 4.02 -7.34 -5.70
CA ALA A 62 5.43 -7.15 -5.45
C ALA A 62 6.21 -7.93 -6.52
N ILE A 63 6.51 -7.27 -7.64
CA ILE A 63 7.34 -7.80 -8.71
C ILE A 63 8.67 -8.19 -8.06
N PRO A 64 9.02 -9.48 -7.95
CA PRO A 64 10.38 -9.82 -7.55
C PRO A 64 11.28 -9.25 -8.66
N PRO A 65 12.29 -8.42 -8.33
CA PRO A 65 13.24 -8.00 -9.34
C PRO A 65 13.92 -9.27 -9.86
N ASN A 66 13.66 -9.59 -11.13
CA ASN A 66 14.58 -10.30 -11.98
C ASN A 66 15.19 -11.58 -11.34
N SER A 67 14.53 -12.72 -11.53
CA SER A 67 15.26 -13.99 -11.62
C SER A 67 15.51 -14.32 -13.09
N SER A 68 16.50 -13.64 -13.67
CA SER A 68 17.25 -14.15 -14.80
C SER A 68 17.90 -15.45 -14.36
N GLN A 69 17.51 -16.59 -14.94
CA GLN A 69 18.42 -17.73 -15.14
C GLN A 69 17.80 -18.78 -16.08
N ALA A 70 18.36 -18.78 -17.29
CA ALA A 70 18.55 -19.89 -18.24
C ALA A 70 17.28 -20.62 -18.77
N GLY A 71 17.02 -20.75 -20.07
CA GLY A 71 17.95 -20.83 -21.20
C GLY A 71 18.39 -22.28 -21.46
N SER A 72 17.77 -22.90 -22.46
CA SER A 72 18.27 -23.99 -23.32
C SER A 72 18.54 -25.41 -22.80
N THR A 73 18.30 -26.34 -23.75
CA THR A 73 18.67 -27.77 -23.81
C THR A 73 17.57 -28.70 -23.26
N ARG A 74 16.87 -29.49 -24.08
CA ARG A 74 17.35 -30.35 -25.17
C ARG A 74 16.31 -30.55 -26.26
#